data_AF-A0A923YK41-F1
#
_entry.id   AF-A0A923YK41-F1
#
_cell.length_a   1.000
_cell.length_b   1.000
_cell.length_c   1.000
_cell.angle_alpha   90.00
_cell.angle_beta   90.00
_cell.angle_gamma   90.00
#
_symmetry.space_group_name_H-M   'P 1'
#
loop_
_entity.id
_entity.type
_entity.pdbx_description
1 polymer ?
#
loop_
_entity_poly.entity_id
_entity_poly.type
_entity_poly.pdbx_seq_one_letter_code
_entity_poly.pdbx_strand_id
1 'polypeptide(L)' 'MEEVSANLFGIELYIIKVKGKAKIPDYIQLRDKNFVLVSYFRADRPEKIVKKYGLEGKEEALYALIASLPFGKLKKLAI' A
#
# COMPACT_ATOMS: atom_id res chain seq x y z
N MET A 1 5.50 -27.43 14.36
CA MET A 1 6.18 -26.68 13.30
C MET A 1 5.21 -26.65 12.14
N GLU A 2 4.38 -25.62 12.10
CA GLU A 2 3.41 -25.43 11.03
C GLU A 2 4.06 -24.50 10.01
N GLU A 3 4.17 -24.98 8.78
CA GLU A 3 4.66 -24.24 7.61
C GLU A 3 3.79 -23.00 7.39
N VAL A 4 4.21 -21.87 7.96
CA VAL A 4 3.73 -20.53 7.62
C VAL A 4 4.36 -20.12 6.29
N SER A 5 4.14 -20.92 5.25
CA SER A 5 4.72 -20.72 3.91
C SER A 5 3.75 -21.09 2.80
N ALA A 6 2.45 -20.76 2.94
CA ALA A 6 1.53 -20.77 1.80
C ALA A 6 0.22 -20.02 2.14
N ASN A 7 0.22 -18.69 2.05
CA ASN A 7 -0.96 -17.93 1.63
C ASN A 7 -0.60 -16.47 1.30
N LEU A 8 0.37 -16.28 0.38
CA LEU A 8 0.58 -14.99 -0.27
C LEU A 8 -0.51 -14.66 -1.32
N PHE A 9 -1.45 -15.58 -1.59
CA PHE A 9 -2.54 -15.44 -2.56
C PHE A 9 -3.89 -14.93 -1.98
N GLY A 10 -3.99 -14.69 -0.66
CA GLY A 10 -5.27 -14.43 0.01
C GLY A 10 -5.38 -13.12 0.80
N ILE A 11 -4.33 -12.30 0.85
CA ILE A 11 -4.37 -11.02 1.58
C ILE A 11 -5.00 -9.97 0.67
N GLU A 12 -6.32 -9.85 0.69
CA GLU A 12 -7.00 -8.74 0.04
C GLU A 12 -6.61 -7.44 0.72
N LEU A 13 -5.65 -6.75 0.11
CA LEU A 13 -5.20 -5.43 0.51
C LEU A 13 -5.83 -4.38 -0.38
N TYR A 14 -6.15 -3.24 0.23
CA TYR A 14 -6.68 -2.08 -0.44
C TYR A 14 -5.75 -0.90 -0.21
N ILE A 15 -5.58 -0.07 -1.23
CA ILE A 15 -4.73 1.11 -1.21
C ILE A 15 -5.60 2.36 -1.44
N ILE A 16 -5.34 3.41 -0.67
CA ILE A 16 -5.97 4.73 -0.85
C ILE A 16 -4.95 5.83 -0.66
N LYS A 17 -5.00 6.83 -1.55
CA LYS A 17 -4.20 8.04 -1.46
C LYS A 17 -4.98 9.14 -0.76
N VAL A 18 -4.39 9.71 0.28
CA VAL A 18 -4.97 10.75 1.13
C VAL A 18 -4.22 12.04 0.88
N LYS A 19 -4.97 13.10 0.56
CA LYS A 19 -4.40 14.41 0.26
C LYS A 19 -3.98 15.09 1.56
N GLY A 20 -2.72 15.52 1.61
CA GLY A 20 -2.22 16.37 2.67
C GLY A 20 -2.79 17.79 2.59
N LYS A 21 -2.63 18.57 3.66
CA LYS A 21 -3.03 19.99 3.70
C LYS A 21 -1.83 20.87 4.03
N ALA A 22 -1.69 21.96 3.29
CA ALA A 22 -0.61 22.94 3.48
C ALA A 22 0.78 22.28 3.49
N LYS A 23 1.44 22.25 4.65
CA LYS A 23 2.78 21.66 4.82
C LYS A 23 2.77 20.15 5.07
N ILE A 24 1.59 19.55 5.23
CA ILE A 24 1.45 18.11 5.46
C ILE A 24 1.51 17.41 4.08
N PRO A 25 2.41 16.42 3.89
CA PRO A 25 2.53 15.70 2.64
C PRO A 25 1.32 14.79 2.39
N ASP A 26 1.23 14.27 1.17
CA ASP A 26 0.27 13.23 0.85
C ASP A 26 0.68 11.89 1.46
N TYR A 27 -0.31 11.05 1.74
CA TYR A 27 -0.08 9.75 2.33
C TYR A 27 -0.81 8.64 1.60
N ILE A 28 -0.32 7.44 1.79
CA ILE A 28 -0.91 6.20 1.36
C ILE A 28 -1.34 5.42 2.60
N GLN A 29 -2.56 4.90 2.57
CA GLN A 29 -3.05 3.93 3.54
C GLN A 29 -3.21 2.58 2.84
N LEU A 30 -2.75 1.53 3.52
CA LEU A 30 -3.09 0.16 3.21
C LEU A 30 -4.14 -0.34 4.19
N ARG A 31 -5.17 -0.98 3.68
CA ARG A 31 -6.26 -1.54 4.45
C ARG A 31 -6.42 -3.02 4.13
N ASP A 32 -6.84 -3.81 5.09
CA ASP A 32 -7.20 -5.22 4.86
C ASP A 32 -8.60 -5.36 4.26
N LYS A 33 -9.08 -6.60 4.13
CA LYS A 33 -10.42 -6.95 3.64
C LYS A 33 -11.58 -6.41 4.48
N ASN A 34 -11.34 -6.13 5.76
CA ASN A 34 -12.31 -5.53 6.66
C ASN A 34 -12.18 -4.00 6.66
N PHE A 35 -11.40 -3.45 5.73
CA PHE A 35 -11.04 -2.04 5.62
C PHE A 35 -10.34 -1.47 6.85
N VAL A 36 -9.73 -2.31 7.69
CA VAL A 36 -8.94 -1.89 8.85
C VAL A 36 -7.59 -1.37 8.35
N LEU A 37 -7.16 -0.22 8.89
CA LEU A 37 -5.87 0.38 8.55
C LEU A 37 -4.73 -0.50 9.07
N VAL A 38 -3.92 -1.05 8.16
CA VAL A 38 -2.78 -1.92 8.50
C VAL A 38 -1.42 -1.25 8.28
N SER A 39 -1.35 -0.23 7.41
CA SER A 39 -0.14 0.57 7.22
C SER A 39 -0.45 1.95 6.67
N TYR A 40 0.42 2.89 7.01
CA TYR A 40 0.32 4.29 6.63
C TYR A 40 1.71 4.87 6.41
N PHE A 41 1.93 5.50 5.25
CA PHE A 41 3.22 6.05 4.88
C PHE A 41 3.06 7.22 3.91
N ARG A 42 4.10 8.05 3.79
CA ARG A 42 4.06 9.20 2.89
C ARG A 42 4.14 8.74 1.43
N ALA A 43 3.35 9.35 0.56
CA ALA A 43 3.32 9.00 -0.86
C ALA A 43 4.65 9.28 -1.58
N ASP A 44 5.46 10.20 -1.05
CA ASP A 44 6.78 10.56 -1.57
C ASP A 44 7.93 9.66 -1.09
N ARG A 45 7.67 8.72 -0.17
CA ARG A 45 8.69 7.81 0.41
C ARG A 45 8.17 6.39 0.64
N PRO A 46 7.79 5.63 -0.42
CA PRO A 46 7.19 4.30 -0.30
C PRO A 46 8.20 3.18 -0.03
N GLU A 47 9.50 3.45 -0.10
CA GLU A 47 10.60 2.46 -0.02
C GLU A 47 10.54 1.59 1.24
N LYS A 48 10.04 2.14 2.35
CA LYS A 48 9.91 1.42 3.63
C LYS A 48 8.85 0.31 3.62
N ILE A 49 7.91 0.33 2.67
CA ILE A 49 6.80 -0.64 2.59
C ILE A 49 7.14 -1.85 1.72
N VAL A 50 8.03 -1.67 0.76
CA VAL A 50 8.45 -2.71 -0.18
C VAL A 50 8.90 -3.96 0.57
N LYS A 51 9.85 -3.79 1.51
CA LYS A 51 10.38 -4.88 2.34
C LYS A 51 9.35 -5.46 3.31
N LYS A 52 8.49 -4.61 3.89
CA LYS A 52 7.52 -5.02 4.91
C LYS A 52 6.40 -5.91 4.37
N TYR A 53 6.07 -5.75 3.09
CA TYR A 53 4.96 -6.47 2.44
C TYR A 53 5.43 -7.45 1.36
N GLY A 54 6.72 -7.75 1.29
CA GLY A 54 7.27 -8.68 0.30
C GLY A 54 7.08 -8.21 -1.14
N LEU A 55 7.10 -6.89 -1.37
CA LEU A 55 6.99 -6.27 -2.69
C LEU A 55 8.36 -5.97 -3.31
N GLU A 56 9.43 -6.62 -2.81
CA GLU A 56 10.78 -6.47 -3.35
C GLU A 56 10.79 -6.79 -4.85
N GLY A 57 11.38 -5.92 -5.67
CA GLY A 57 11.36 -6.00 -7.13
C GLY A 57 10.10 -5.43 -7.79
N LYS A 58 9.12 -4.93 -7.02
CA LYS A 58 7.91 -4.25 -7.52
C LYS A 58 7.87 -2.76 -7.18
N GLU A 59 9.02 -2.18 -6.87
CA GLU A 59 9.15 -0.78 -6.45
C GLU A 59 8.56 0.15 -7.52
N GLU A 60 9.02 0.02 -8.77
CA GLU A 60 8.56 0.85 -9.90
C GLU A 60 7.04 0.74 -10.13
N ALA A 61 6.49 -0.48 -10.04
CA ALA A 61 5.05 -0.70 -10.17
C ALA A 61 4.26 -0.02 -9.04
N LEU A 62 4.78 -0.07 -7.81
CA LEU A 62 4.20 0.62 -6.67
C LEU A 62 4.26 2.16 -6.84
N TYR A 63 5.39 2.69 -7.31
CA TYR A 63 5.53 4.12 -7.61
C TYR A 63 4.53 4.58 -8.68
N ALA A 64 4.42 3.85 -9.79
CA ALA A 64 3.48 4.14 -10.86
C ALA A 64 2.01 4.06 -10.39
N LEU A 65 1.69 3.09 -9.53
CA LEU A 65 0.39 2.98 -8.90
C LEU A 65 0.08 4.19 -8.00
N ILE A 66 1.00 4.58 -7.13
CA ILE A 66 0.85 5.73 -6.22
C ILE A 66 0.70 7.04 -6.99
N ALA A 67 1.44 7.21 -8.08
CA ALA A 67 1.35 8.38 -8.95
C ALA A 67 0.00 8.47 -9.67
N SER A 68 -0.54 7.36 -10.15
CA SER A 68 -1.82 7.29 -10.87
C SER A 68 -3.06 7.27 -9.97
N LEU A 69 -2.90 7.01 -8.66
CA LEU A 69 -4.03 6.95 -7.73
C LEU A 69 -4.70 8.33 -7.52
N PRO A 70 -6.02 8.45 -7.78
CA PRO A 70 -6.77 9.63 -7.40
C PRO A 70 -6.98 9.69 -5.88
N PHE A 71 -7.01 10.89 -5.33
CA PHE A 71 -7.23 11.09 -3.91
C PHE A 71 -8.62 10.63 -3.47
N GLY A 72 -8.69 9.99 -2.31
CA GLY A 72 -9.95 9.57 -1.68
C GLY A 72 -10.60 8.35 -2.32
N LYS A 73 -10.03 7.76 -3.38
CA LYS A 73 -10.56 6.54 -4.00
C LYS A 73 -9.79 5.31 -3.53
N LEU A 74 -10.53 4.37 -2.94
CA LEU A 74 -10.00 3.07 -2.56
C LEU A 74 -9.86 2.17 -3.79
N LYS A 75 -8.73 1.48 -3.92
CA LYS A 75 -8.46 0.52 -5.00
C LYS A 75 -7.91 -0.77 -4.39
N LYS A 76 -8.28 -1.93 -4.93
CA LYS A 76 -7.64 -3.20 -4.54
C LYS A 76 -6.17 -3.19 -4.98
N LEU A 77 -5.27 -3.54 -4.08
CA LEU A 77 -3.84 -3.64 -4.38
C LEU A 77 -3.60 -4.92 -5.17
N ALA A 78 -3.34 -4.78 -6.47
CA ALA A 78 -3.03 -5.86 -7.39
C ALA A 78 -1.79 -5.45 -8.19
N ILE A 79 -0.61 -5.78 -7.66
CA ILE A 79 0.70 -5.54 -8.26
C ILE A 79 1.56 -6.78 -8.10
#